data_AF-A0A962U8Z3-F1
#
_entry.id   AF-A0A962U8Z3-F1
#
_cell.length_a   1.000
_cell.length_b   1.000
_cell.length_c   1.000
_cell.angle_alpha   90.00
_cell.angle_beta   90.00
_cell.angle_gamma   90.00
#
_symmetry.space_group_name_H-M   'P 1'
#
loop_
_entity.id
_entity.type
_entity.pdbx_description
1 polymer ?
#
loop_
_entity_poly.entity_id
_entity_poly.type
_entity_poly.pdbx_seq_one_letter_code
_entity_poly.pdbx_strand_id
1 'polypeptide(L)'
;MPAQNVFSIDVERLRSVCNLLPDEDDFPQLVERLGNVLPGLRFERVLSRGGWHRIGGVVDGDYGRVAEHIDEWAARESDGDVTRLLDKYGGAGFFATRLQGRTHYLTAPCGHAPADFVQLEVEQLQEVLDRYLIDPDWLPDDLEEFVDPMDYPRLEPEPVGATRFVFRRLLRIPDWRAEREAAYGQDVAQSRWFADWQGSSAASEPMCRHWVMGLRETVDSNGTSHLVGRPVAADPVSELPDLANGLQGVELANALHNFDRAAGYGFAWYFHMLATTRVPFEIGETVFGDLASGFTYLPQRDAHVLRAWADARYRP
;
A
#
# COMPACT_ATOMS: atom_id res chain seq x y z
N MET A 1 -32.92 13.89 -0.67
CA MET A 1 -32.87 13.02 0.51
C MET A 1 -31.42 13.02 0.98
N PRO A 2 -31.07 13.68 2.09
CA PRO A 2 -29.70 13.63 2.58
C PRO A 2 -29.39 12.19 3.00
N ALA A 3 -28.28 11.65 2.51
CA ALA A 3 -27.79 10.33 2.89
C ALA A 3 -27.65 10.28 4.41
N GLN A 4 -28.29 9.31 5.03
CA GLN A 4 -28.20 9.08 6.47
C GLN A 4 -26.74 8.85 6.85
N ASN A 5 -26.23 9.80 7.62
CA ASN A 5 -24.94 9.76 8.29
C ASN A 5 -25.06 8.80 9.49
N VAL A 6 -24.88 7.48 9.31
CA VAL A 6 -24.80 6.53 10.44
C VAL A 6 -23.88 5.34 10.08
N PHE A 7 -22.57 5.57 10.09
CA PHE A 7 -21.62 4.54 10.48
C PHE A 7 -20.67 5.17 11.49
N SER A 8 -20.99 5.12 12.78
CA SER A 8 -19.94 5.23 13.79
C SER A 8 -19.07 3.99 13.60
N ILE A 9 -17.94 4.16 12.92
CA ILE A 9 -16.99 3.07 12.69
C ILE A 9 -16.45 2.64 14.05
N ASP A 10 -16.74 1.40 14.43
CA ASP A 10 -16.21 0.80 15.65
C ASP A 10 -14.78 0.29 15.41
N VAL A 11 -13.83 1.22 15.47
CA VAL A 11 -12.40 0.92 15.26
C VAL A 11 -11.86 -0.08 16.28
N GLU A 12 -12.35 -0.04 17.52
CA GLU A 12 -11.94 -0.97 18.57
C GLU A 12 -12.38 -2.40 18.23
N ARG A 13 -13.60 -2.57 17.74
CA ARG A 13 -14.08 -3.87 17.26
C ARG A 13 -13.32 -4.36 16.02
N LEU A 14 -12.94 -3.48 15.09
CA LEU A 14 -12.07 -3.86 13.97
C LEU A 14 -10.70 -4.37 14.46
N ARG A 15 -10.09 -3.68 15.43
CA ARG A 15 -8.84 -4.13 16.07
C ARG A 15 -9.00 -5.49 16.73
N SER A 16 -10.07 -5.68 17.50
CA SER A 16 -10.38 -6.94 18.19
C SER A 16 -10.53 -8.10 17.19
N VAL A 17 -11.26 -7.90 16.09
CA VAL A 17 -11.45 -8.93 15.05
C VAL A 17 -10.11 -9.36 14.42
N CYS A 18 -9.22 -8.42 14.09
CA CYS A 18 -7.90 -8.77 13.54
C CYS A 18 -7.05 -9.59 14.54
N ASN A 19 -7.07 -9.24 15.82
CA ASN A 19 -6.25 -9.90 16.84
C ASN A 19 -6.69 -11.34 17.16
N LEU A 20 -7.88 -11.77 16.74
CA LEU A 20 -8.43 -13.10 17.02
C LEU A 20 -7.98 -14.19 16.03
N LEU A 21 -7.32 -13.82 14.93
CA LEU A 21 -7.01 -14.75 13.85
C LEU A 21 -5.48 -14.80 13.61
N PRO A 22 -4.85 -15.99 13.72
CA PRO A 22 -3.40 -16.12 13.64
C PRO A 22 -2.86 -16.14 12.20
N ASP A 23 -3.48 -16.82 11.23
CA ASP A 23 -2.76 -17.19 10.00
C ASP A 23 -3.45 -16.81 8.66
N GLU A 24 -2.73 -16.92 7.54
CA GLU A 24 -3.25 -16.58 6.19
C GLU A 24 -4.47 -17.41 5.78
N ASP A 25 -4.53 -18.67 6.19
CA ASP A 25 -5.67 -19.55 5.90
C ASP A 25 -6.97 -19.03 6.56
N ASP A 26 -6.84 -18.21 7.62
CA ASP A 26 -7.96 -17.54 8.27
C ASP A 26 -8.34 -16.20 7.61
N PHE A 27 -7.60 -15.75 6.59
CA PHE A 27 -7.85 -14.45 5.95
C PHE A 27 -9.26 -14.33 5.32
N PRO A 28 -9.82 -15.35 4.63
CA PRO A 28 -11.20 -15.27 4.16
C PRO A 28 -12.20 -15.10 5.31
N GLN A 29 -11.98 -15.80 6.44
CA GLN A 29 -12.80 -15.66 7.64
C GLN A 29 -12.62 -14.28 8.29
N LEU A 30 -11.41 -13.72 8.26
CA LEU A 30 -11.14 -12.35 8.70
C LEU A 30 -11.99 -11.36 7.90
N VAL A 31 -11.97 -11.45 6.56
CA VAL A 31 -12.77 -10.57 5.68
C VAL A 31 -14.25 -10.67 5.99
N GLU A 32 -14.77 -11.88 6.20
CA GLU A 32 -16.17 -12.09 6.61
C GLU A 32 -16.49 -11.40 7.95
N ARG A 33 -15.65 -11.59 8.97
CA ARG A 33 -15.84 -10.97 10.28
C ARG A 33 -15.74 -9.44 10.22
N LEU A 34 -14.81 -8.90 9.44
CA LEU A 34 -14.71 -7.46 9.20
C LEU A 34 -15.97 -6.91 8.53
N GLY A 35 -16.55 -7.65 7.57
CA GLY A 35 -17.84 -7.32 6.96
C GLY A 35 -19.00 -7.28 7.97
N ASN A 36 -18.98 -8.13 8.99
CA ASN A 36 -19.98 -8.10 10.07
C ASN A 36 -19.83 -6.88 11.00
N VAL A 37 -18.63 -6.31 11.12
CA VAL A 37 -18.39 -5.07 11.88
C VAL A 37 -18.89 -3.84 11.10
N LEU A 38 -18.81 -3.88 9.77
CA LEU A 38 -19.19 -2.80 8.88
C LEU A 38 -20.33 -3.24 7.94
N PRO A 39 -21.56 -3.41 8.47
CA PRO A 39 -22.65 -3.98 7.71
C PRO A 39 -23.01 -3.11 6.51
N GLY A 40 -23.23 -3.74 5.34
CA GLY A 40 -23.52 -3.05 4.09
C GLY A 40 -22.29 -2.76 3.22
N LEU A 41 -21.08 -2.95 3.75
CA LEU A 41 -19.85 -2.97 2.96
C LEU A 41 -19.46 -4.41 2.66
N ARG A 42 -19.12 -4.68 1.39
CA ARG A 42 -18.55 -5.97 0.96
C ARG A 42 -17.09 -5.75 0.62
N PHE A 43 -16.23 -6.18 1.53
CA PHE A 43 -14.79 -6.06 1.33
C PHE A 43 -14.25 -7.17 0.43
N GLU A 44 -13.41 -6.78 -0.51
CA GLU A 44 -12.61 -7.67 -1.35
C GLU A 44 -11.13 -7.37 -1.11
N ARG A 45 -10.27 -8.40 -1.10
CA ARG A 45 -8.81 -8.20 -1.08
C ARG A 45 -8.33 -7.87 -2.47
N VAL A 46 -7.76 -6.69 -2.62
CA VAL A 46 -7.36 -6.12 -3.92
C VAL A 46 -5.85 -6.13 -4.12
N LEU A 47 -5.08 -6.01 -3.04
CA LEU A 47 -3.62 -5.96 -3.11
C LEU A 47 -3.01 -6.51 -1.82
N SER A 48 -1.90 -7.23 -1.94
CA SER A 48 -1.05 -7.58 -0.79
C SER A 48 0.40 -7.19 -1.04
N ARG A 49 0.99 -6.39 -0.16
CA ARG A 49 2.40 -5.95 -0.27
C ARG A 49 3.22 -6.42 0.92
N GLY A 50 4.06 -7.42 0.68
CA GLY A 50 5.04 -7.94 1.64
C GLY A 50 6.42 -7.35 1.47
N GLY A 51 7.37 -7.90 2.23
CA GLY A 51 8.80 -7.60 2.08
C GLY A 51 9.30 -6.39 2.87
N TRP A 52 8.44 -5.75 3.66
CA TRP A 52 8.88 -4.77 4.64
C TRP A 52 9.10 -5.45 6.00
N HIS A 53 9.93 -4.83 6.83
CA HIS A 53 10.14 -5.25 8.20
C HIS A 53 10.09 -4.05 9.16
N ARG A 54 9.89 -4.33 10.45
CA ARG A 54 10.09 -3.38 11.54
C ARG A 54 11.00 -4.01 12.58
N ILE A 55 11.70 -3.17 13.33
CA ILE A 55 12.47 -3.58 14.49
C ILE A 55 11.54 -4.33 15.46
N GLY A 56 12.04 -5.44 15.99
CA GLY A 56 11.35 -6.26 16.99
C GLY A 56 11.90 -6.03 18.38
N GLY A 57 12.02 -7.13 19.11
CA GLY A 57 12.45 -7.17 20.49
C GLY A 57 13.72 -7.99 20.69
N VAL A 58 13.83 -8.57 21.87
CA VAL A 58 14.95 -9.42 22.28
C VAL A 58 14.42 -10.73 22.81
N VAL A 59 15.07 -11.83 22.41
CA VAL A 59 14.83 -13.17 22.93
C VAL A 59 16.12 -13.81 23.42
N ASP A 60 16.00 -14.73 24.37
CA ASP A 60 17.14 -15.50 24.88
C ASP A 60 17.52 -16.66 23.93
N GLY A 61 18.51 -17.45 24.36
CA GLY A 61 19.03 -18.60 23.60
C GLY A 61 18.01 -19.73 23.36
N ASP A 62 16.94 -19.78 24.16
CA ASP A 62 15.84 -20.74 24.04
C ASP A 62 14.60 -20.11 23.35
N TYR A 63 14.76 -18.94 22.73
CA TYR A 63 13.71 -18.12 22.12
C TYR A 63 12.64 -17.63 23.11
N GLY A 64 12.96 -17.62 24.40
CA GLY A 64 12.17 -16.99 25.45
C GLY A 64 12.16 -15.48 25.30
N ARG A 65 10.97 -14.86 25.41
CA ARG A 65 10.80 -13.41 25.33
C ARG A 65 11.54 -12.69 26.47
N VAL A 66 12.51 -11.85 26.12
CA VAL A 66 13.19 -10.93 27.05
C VAL A 66 12.56 -9.53 26.97
N ALA A 67 12.30 -9.05 25.76
CA ALA A 67 11.65 -7.76 25.53
C ALA A 67 10.86 -7.73 24.20
N GLU A 68 9.79 -6.95 24.14
CA GLU A 68 9.00 -6.74 22.91
C GLU A 68 9.63 -5.71 21.97
N HIS A 69 10.36 -4.74 22.53
CA HIS A 69 10.95 -3.61 21.83
C HIS A 69 12.42 -3.43 22.26
N ILE A 70 13.35 -3.65 21.33
CA ILE A 70 14.80 -3.61 21.62
C ILE A 70 15.29 -2.20 21.95
N ASP A 71 14.71 -1.16 21.36
CA ASP A 71 15.03 0.25 21.61
C ASP A 71 14.69 0.66 23.04
N GLU A 72 13.47 0.38 23.49
CA GLU A 72 13.05 0.64 24.87
C GLU A 72 13.83 -0.20 25.88
N TRP A 73 14.12 -1.46 25.54
CA TRP A 73 14.92 -2.35 26.36
C TRP A 73 16.37 -1.88 26.46
N ALA A 74 17.01 -1.56 25.35
CA ALA A 74 18.39 -1.09 25.31
C ALA A 74 18.55 0.20 26.12
N ALA A 75 17.63 1.17 25.96
CA ALA A 75 17.65 2.42 26.72
C ALA A 75 17.56 2.17 28.23
N ARG A 76 16.65 1.29 28.66
CA ARG A 76 16.45 0.95 30.08
C ARG A 76 17.62 0.18 30.69
N GLU A 77 18.21 -0.74 29.94
CA GLU A 77 19.30 -1.59 30.42
C GLU A 77 20.67 -0.88 30.38
N SER A 78 20.83 0.11 29.50
CA SER A 78 22.09 0.86 29.33
C SER A 78 22.16 2.16 30.13
N ASP A 79 21.02 2.78 30.48
CA ASP A 79 20.98 4.16 31.00
C ASP A 79 21.76 5.13 30.08
N GLY A 80 21.70 4.88 28.76
CA GLY A 80 22.38 5.69 27.74
C GLY A 80 23.79 5.23 27.35
N ASP A 81 24.36 4.20 27.99
CA ASP A 81 25.73 3.73 27.75
C ASP A 81 25.76 2.30 27.19
N VAL A 82 26.06 2.18 25.89
CA VAL A 82 26.10 0.89 25.18
C VAL A 82 27.09 -0.10 25.80
N THR A 83 28.18 0.39 26.42
CA THR A 83 29.18 -0.45 27.09
C THR A 83 28.55 -1.31 28.18
N ARG A 84 27.54 -0.78 28.89
CA ARG A 84 26.82 -1.53 29.93
C ARG A 84 26.04 -2.71 29.35
N LEU A 85 25.51 -2.57 28.12
CA LEU A 85 24.84 -3.68 27.42
C LEU A 85 25.87 -4.75 27.04
N LEU A 86 27.03 -4.33 26.52
CA LEU A 86 28.11 -5.24 26.15
C LEU A 86 28.65 -6.01 27.36
N ASP A 87 28.87 -5.34 28.48
CA ASP A 87 29.35 -5.96 29.73
C ASP A 87 28.32 -6.94 30.32
N LYS A 88 27.03 -6.57 30.28
CA LYS A 88 25.97 -7.35 30.91
C LYS A 88 25.52 -8.56 30.07
N TYR A 89 25.48 -8.39 28.76
CA TYR A 89 24.89 -9.37 27.84
C TYR A 89 25.92 -9.98 26.86
N GLY A 90 27.20 -9.59 26.97
CA GLY A 90 28.29 -10.20 26.22
C GLY A 90 28.36 -11.71 26.46
N GLY A 91 28.17 -12.49 25.39
CA GLY A 91 28.16 -13.95 25.47
C GLY A 91 26.88 -14.57 26.06
N ALA A 92 25.82 -13.79 26.30
CA ALA A 92 24.55 -14.31 26.81
C ALA A 92 23.78 -15.17 25.78
N GLY A 93 24.18 -15.13 24.50
CA GLY A 93 23.53 -15.89 23.43
C GLY A 93 22.13 -15.39 23.08
N PHE A 94 21.84 -14.13 23.35
CA PHE A 94 20.55 -13.52 23.03
C PHE A 94 20.47 -13.14 21.55
N PHE A 95 19.25 -12.98 21.05
CA PHE A 95 18.96 -12.58 19.69
C PHE A 95 18.11 -11.31 19.67
N ALA A 96 18.39 -10.43 18.70
CA ALA A 96 17.43 -9.43 18.28
C ALA A 96 16.45 -10.05 17.27
N THR A 97 15.20 -9.62 17.34
CA THR A 97 14.15 -10.08 16.42
C THR A 97 13.69 -8.93 15.53
N ARG A 98 12.97 -9.28 14.46
CA ARG A 98 12.27 -8.32 13.62
C ARG A 98 10.87 -8.82 13.29
N LEU A 99 9.98 -7.87 13.05
CA LEU A 99 8.64 -8.15 12.53
C LEU A 99 8.70 -8.14 11.00
N GLN A 100 8.52 -9.31 10.38
CA GLN A 100 8.23 -9.40 8.96
C GLN A 100 6.77 -9.03 8.72
N GLY A 101 6.55 -8.16 7.73
CA GLY A 101 5.23 -7.60 7.49
C GLY A 101 4.74 -7.77 6.06
N ARG A 102 3.43 -8.01 5.95
CA ARG A 102 2.66 -7.91 4.72
C ARG A 102 1.41 -7.06 4.97
N THR A 103 1.15 -6.09 4.10
CA THR A 103 -0.04 -5.24 4.19
C THR A 103 -1.05 -5.70 3.16
N HIS A 104 -2.25 -6.06 3.62
CA HIS A 104 -3.41 -6.37 2.81
C HIS A 104 -4.30 -5.14 2.69
N TYR A 105 -4.63 -4.79 1.44
CA TYR A 105 -5.56 -3.73 1.11
C TYR A 105 -6.90 -4.36 0.72
N LEU A 106 -7.91 -4.09 1.53
CA LEU A 106 -9.29 -4.45 1.29
C LEU A 106 -10.06 -3.22 0.81
N THR A 107 -10.91 -3.36 -0.20
CA THR A 107 -11.79 -2.27 -0.64
C THR A 107 -13.24 -2.70 -0.67
N ALA A 108 -14.15 -1.74 -0.48
CA ALA A 108 -15.58 -1.95 -0.59
C ALA A 108 -16.23 -0.74 -1.30
N PRO A 109 -16.81 -0.91 -2.49
CA PRO A 109 -17.61 0.14 -3.11
C PRO A 109 -18.78 0.56 -2.19
N CYS A 110 -19.00 1.86 -2.06
CA CYS A 110 -20.13 2.43 -1.32
C CYS A 110 -20.98 3.40 -2.17
N GLY A 111 -20.70 3.49 -3.47
CA GLY A 111 -21.43 4.29 -4.45
C GLY A 111 -20.97 3.96 -5.86
N HIS A 112 -21.32 4.84 -6.81
CA HIS A 112 -21.04 4.62 -8.23
C HIS A 112 -19.89 5.48 -8.75
N ALA A 113 -19.57 6.59 -8.07
CA ALA A 113 -18.43 7.41 -8.46
C ALA A 113 -17.13 6.67 -8.10
N PRO A 114 -16.02 6.91 -8.82
CA PRO A 114 -14.76 6.19 -8.59
C PRO A 114 -14.14 6.45 -7.22
N ALA A 115 -14.48 7.57 -6.57
CA ALA A 115 -14.08 7.88 -5.20
C ALA A 115 -15.02 7.27 -4.14
N ASP A 116 -16.16 6.70 -4.53
CA ASP A 116 -17.18 6.17 -3.60
C ASP A 116 -16.81 4.76 -3.13
N PHE A 117 -15.74 4.64 -2.34
CA PHE A 117 -15.37 3.39 -1.70
C PHE A 117 -14.72 3.60 -0.34
N VAL A 118 -14.70 2.52 0.44
CA VAL A 118 -13.95 2.41 1.68
C VAL A 118 -12.72 1.53 1.44
N GLN A 119 -11.58 1.94 1.99
CA GLN A 119 -10.34 1.17 1.99
C GLN A 119 -9.98 0.78 3.43
N LEU A 120 -9.69 -0.50 3.64
CA LEU A 120 -9.25 -1.07 4.91
C LEU A 120 -7.86 -1.68 4.71
N GLU A 121 -6.91 -1.25 5.54
CA GLU A 121 -5.56 -1.80 5.58
C GLU A 121 -5.44 -2.71 6.82
N VAL A 122 -5.02 -3.95 6.57
CA VAL A 122 -4.70 -4.93 7.62
C VAL A 122 -3.28 -5.40 7.40
N GLU A 123 -2.48 -5.39 8.45
CA GLU A 123 -1.13 -5.96 8.42
C GLU A 123 -1.17 -7.40 8.90
N GLN A 124 -0.41 -8.26 8.27
CA GLN A 124 -0.06 -9.57 8.74
C GLN A 124 1.40 -9.52 9.17
N LEU A 125 1.66 -9.88 10.43
CA LEU A 125 2.97 -9.79 11.05
C LEU A 125 3.41 -11.16 11.53
N GLN A 126 4.67 -11.50 11.31
CA GLN A 126 5.33 -12.61 11.98
C GLN A 126 6.65 -12.12 12.54
N GLU A 127 6.90 -12.41 13.80
CA GLU A 127 8.18 -12.11 14.42
C GLU A 127 9.15 -13.25 14.16
N VAL A 128 10.34 -12.89 13.72
CA VAL A 128 11.41 -13.82 13.36
C VAL A 128 12.73 -13.38 13.99
N LEU A 129 13.67 -14.32 14.12
CA LEU A 129 15.05 -13.99 14.42
C LEU A 129 15.61 -13.07 13.32
N ASP A 130 16.41 -12.10 13.75
CA ASP A 130 17.09 -11.18 12.85
C ASP A 130 18.60 -11.33 12.94
N ARG A 131 19.15 -11.29 14.15
CA ARG A 131 20.59 -11.34 14.39
C ARG A 131 20.91 -11.75 15.82
N TYR A 132 22.14 -12.12 16.09
CA TYR A 132 22.65 -12.14 17.46
C TYR A 132 22.53 -10.73 18.06
N LEU A 133 22.21 -10.67 19.35
CA LEU A 133 22.07 -9.40 20.05
C LEU A 133 23.42 -8.67 20.11
N ILE A 134 24.49 -9.42 20.38
CA ILE A 134 25.89 -8.97 20.39
C ILE A 134 26.72 -10.02 19.66
N ASP A 135 27.52 -9.57 18.69
CA ASP A 135 28.56 -10.37 18.04
C ASP A 135 29.92 -9.77 18.40
N PRO A 136 30.85 -10.54 18.99
CA PRO A 136 32.20 -10.07 19.32
C PRO A 136 32.99 -9.51 18.13
N ASP A 137 32.69 -9.98 16.91
CA ASP A 137 33.33 -9.49 15.69
C ASP A 137 32.66 -8.21 15.15
N TRP A 138 31.52 -7.81 15.73
CA TRP A 138 30.73 -6.64 15.32
C TRP A 138 30.13 -5.91 16.53
N LEU A 139 30.99 -5.16 17.24
CA LEU A 139 30.57 -4.34 18.37
C LEU A 139 30.02 -2.98 17.90
N PRO A 140 28.86 -2.53 18.40
CA PRO A 140 28.30 -1.23 18.06
C PRO A 140 29.05 -0.09 18.76
N ASP A 141 29.13 1.06 18.09
CA ASP A 141 29.74 2.29 18.60
C ASP A 141 28.81 3.03 19.59
N ASP A 142 27.48 2.93 19.39
CA ASP A 142 26.48 3.59 20.20
C ASP A 142 25.16 2.79 20.31
N LEU A 143 24.16 3.37 20.99
CA LEU A 143 22.86 2.73 21.18
C LEU A 143 22.02 2.68 19.90
N GLU A 144 22.19 3.62 18.97
CA GLU A 144 21.45 3.63 17.71
C GLU A 144 21.92 2.46 16.85
N GLU A 145 23.24 2.28 16.74
CA GLU A 145 23.84 1.14 16.06
C GLU A 145 23.53 -0.18 16.78
N PHE A 146 23.50 -0.19 18.13
CA PHE A 146 23.07 -1.38 18.88
C PHE A 146 21.63 -1.80 18.55
N VAL A 147 20.73 -0.85 18.29
CA VAL A 147 19.31 -1.11 18.03
C VAL A 147 19.08 -1.52 16.58
N ASP A 148 19.55 -0.75 15.61
CA ASP A 148 19.32 -0.96 14.18
C ASP A 148 20.62 -0.83 13.38
N PRO A 149 21.51 -1.84 13.42
CA PRO A 149 22.78 -1.76 12.71
C PRO A 149 22.57 -1.94 11.20
N MET A 150 23.21 -1.08 10.41
CA MET A 150 23.00 -1.01 8.96
C MET A 150 23.58 -2.20 8.19
N ASP A 151 24.82 -2.61 8.49
CA ASP A 151 25.58 -3.59 7.70
C ASP A 151 25.76 -4.95 8.42
N TYR A 152 25.00 -5.18 9.49
CA TYR A 152 25.17 -6.35 10.34
C TYR A 152 24.72 -7.67 9.67
N PRO A 153 25.47 -8.78 9.81
CA PRO A 153 25.08 -10.08 9.27
C PRO A 153 23.76 -10.59 9.85
N ARG A 154 22.73 -10.69 8.99
CA ARG A 154 21.42 -11.20 9.39
C ARG A 154 21.39 -12.72 9.34
N LEU A 155 20.69 -13.31 10.30
CA LEU A 155 20.39 -14.73 10.36
C LEU A 155 19.29 -15.09 9.35
N GLU A 156 19.23 -16.37 9.01
CA GLU A 156 18.07 -16.91 8.30
C GLU A 156 16.82 -16.71 9.19
N PRO A 157 15.73 -16.14 8.67
CA PRO A 157 14.57 -15.81 9.49
C PRO A 157 13.87 -17.06 10.01
N GLU A 158 13.99 -17.30 11.30
CA GLU A 158 13.27 -18.36 12.02
C GLU A 158 12.12 -17.76 12.83
N PRO A 159 10.89 -18.29 12.73
CA PRO A 159 9.75 -17.79 13.51
C PRO A 159 9.96 -17.89 15.02
N VAL A 160 9.78 -16.77 15.71
CA VAL A 160 9.77 -16.68 17.18
C VAL A 160 8.35 -16.56 17.72
N GLY A 161 7.43 -16.05 16.89
CA GLY A 161 6.01 -15.92 17.20
C GLY A 161 5.12 -16.50 16.10
N ALA A 162 3.87 -16.79 16.49
CA ALA A 162 2.82 -17.06 15.52
C ALA A 162 2.59 -15.84 14.63
N THR A 163 2.10 -16.09 13.42
CA THR A 163 1.59 -15.01 12.60
C THR A 163 0.38 -14.37 13.29
N ARG A 164 0.11 -13.10 12.99
CA ARG A 164 -1.09 -12.40 13.48
C ARG A 164 -1.51 -11.30 12.54
N PHE A 165 -2.80 -11.00 12.53
CA PHE A 165 -3.32 -9.80 11.87
C PHE A 165 -3.42 -8.60 12.82
N VAL A 166 -3.18 -7.42 12.27
CA VAL A 166 -3.26 -6.15 12.96
C VAL A 166 -4.04 -5.17 12.11
N PHE A 167 -5.10 -4.60 12.68
CA PHE A 167 -5.78 -3.47 12.05
C PHE A 167 -4.82 -2.29 11.92
N ARG A 168 -4.66 -1.76 10.70
CA ARG A 168 -3.80 -0.60 10.44
C ARG A 168 -4.62 0.67 10.23
N ARG A 169 -5.59 0.64 9.32
CA ARG A 169 -6.32 1.84 8.90
C ARG A 169 -7.65 1.52 8.27
N LEU A 170 -8.67 2.34 8.52
CA LEU A 170 -9.88 2.40 7.72
C LEU A 170 -10.02 3.82 7.16
N LEU A 171 -10.18 3.95 5.84
CA LEU A 171 -10.35 5.23 5.17
C LEU A 171 -11.61 5.23 4.32
N ARG A 172 -12.48 6.22 4.54
CA ARG A 172 -13.56 6.54 3.61
C ARG A 172 -13.00 7.51 2.58
N ILE A 173 -12.86 7.05 1.34
CA ILE A 173 -12.25 7.83 0.26
C ILE A 173 -13.04 9.09 -0.09
N PRO A 174 -14.40 9.11 -0.03
CA PRO A 174 -15.15 10.35 -0.22
C PRO A 174 -14.79 11.43 0.80
N ASP A 175 -14.67 11.05 2.07
CA ASP A 175 -14.37 11.98 3.16
C ASP A 175 -12.94 12.51 3.01
N TRP A 176 -11.98 11.61 2.81
CA TRP A 176 -10.58 11.97 2.57
C TRP A 176 -10.41 12.89 1.35
N ARG A 177 -11.10 12.59 0.25
CA ARG A 177 -11.09 13.44 -0.95
C ARG A 177 -11.66 14.83 -0.64
N ALA A 178 -12.80 14.91 0.05
CA ALA A 178 -13.44 16.18 0.38
C ALA A 178 -12.54 17.06 1.28
N GLU A 179 -11.87 16.47 2.26
CA GLU A 179 -10.88 17.15 3.11
C GLU A 179 -9.72 17.71 2.28
N ARG A 180 -9.21 16.94 1.32
CA ARG A 180 -8.11 17.40 0.44
C ARG A 180 -8.56 18.51 -0.51
N GLU A 181 -9.73 18.40 -1.09
CA GLU A 181 -10.29 19.45 -1.96
C GLU A 181 -10.54 20.75 -1.18
N ALA A 182 -10.96 20.66 0.09
CA ALA A 182 -11.13 21.81 0.95
C ALA A 182 -9.77 22.48 1.30
N ALA A 183 -8.72 21.69 1.50
CA ALA A 183 -7.41 22.20 1.89
C ALA A 183 -6.57 22.72 0.71
N TYR A 184 -6.66 22.09 -0.47
CA TYR A 184 -5.75 22.34 -1.60
C TYR A 184 -6.46 22.70 -2.91
N GLY A 185 -7.80 22.74 -2.91
CA GLY A 185 -8.61 22.97 -4.11
C GLY A 185 -8.86 21.70 -4.92
N GLN A 186 -9.64 21.84 -5.99
CA GLN A 186 -10.08 20.72 -6.85
C GLN A 186 -9.02 20.30 -7.89
N ASP A 187 -7.97 21.10 -8.08
CA ASP A 187 -6.91 20.86 -9.07
C ASP A 187 -5.83 19.89 -8.57
N VAL A 188 -6.07 19.19 -7.46
CA VAL A 188 -5.16 18.16 -6.96
C VAL A 188 -5.19 16.93 -7.88
N ALA A 189 -4.02 16.30 -8.05
CA ALA A 189 -3.83 15.19 -8.98
C ALA A 189 -4.82 14.03 -8.73
N GLN A 190 -5.23 13.80 -7.49
CA GLN A 190 -6.17 12.74 -7.12
C GLN A 190 -7.60 13.03 -7.57
N SER A 191 -8.07 14.29 -7.45
CA SER A 191 -9.38 14.70 -7.95
C SER A 191 -9.45 14.56 -9.46
N ARG A 192 -8.37 14.93 -10.16
CA ARG A 192 -8.24 14.71 -11.60
C ARG A 192 -8.22 13.22 -11.95
N TRP A 193 -7.49 12.39 -11.22
CA TRP A 193 -7.46 10.94 -11.43
C TRP A 193 -8.86 10.34 -11.39
N PHE A 194 -9.67 10.70 -10.38
CA PHE A 194 -11.06 10.26 -10.29
C PHE A 194 -11.92 10.79 -11.45
N ALA A 195 -11.70 12.04 -11.88
CA ALA A 195 -12.42 12.62 -13.02
C ALA A 195 -12.07 11.91 -14.35
N ASP A 196 -10.79 11.63 -14.58
CA ASP A 196 -10.32 10.89 -15.77
C ASP A 196 -10.88 9.45 -15.77
N TRP A 197 -10.96 8.79 -14.61
CA TRP A 197 -11.63 7.49 -14.48
C TRP A 197 -13.10 7.60 -14.89
N GLN A 198 -13.84 8.52 -14.28
CA GLN A 198 -15.26 8.72 -14.55
C GLN A 198 -15.55 9.11 -16.01
N GLY A 199 -14.64 9.85 -16.63
CA GLY A 199 -14.77 10.35 -18.00
C GLY A 199 -14.35 9.37 -19.09
N SER A 200 -13.80 8.20 -18.74
CA SER A 200 -13.25 7.23 -19.69
C SER A 200 -14.02 5.90 -19.67
N SER A 201 -13.54 4.94 -20.45
CA SER A 201 -14.03 3.57 -20.49
C SER A 201 -13.77 2.78 -19.22
N ALA A 202 -12.84 3.24 -18.39
CA ALA A 202 -12.59 2.67 -17.09
C ALA A 202 -13.81 2.78 -16.16
N ALA A 203 -14.67 3.80 -16.33
CA ALA A 203 -15.90 3.98 -15.55
C ALA A 203 -16.91 2.83 -15.65
N SER A 204 -16.71 1.86 -16.55
CA SER A 204 -17.51 0.63 -16.59
C SER A 204 -17.23 -0.31 -15.40
N GLU A 205 -16.08 -0.14 -14.74
CA GLU A 205 -15.69 -0.91 -13.56
C GLU A 205 -15.50 0.01 -12.33
N PRO A 206 -15.76 -0.49 -11.11
CA PRO A 206 -15.40 0.21 -9.88
C PRO A 206 -13.87 0.36 -9.78
N MET A 207 -13.38 1.61 -9.71
CA MET A 207 -11.94 1.89 -9.62
C MET A 207 -11.25 1.11 -8.50
N CYS A 208 -11.92 0.99 -7.35
CA CYS A 208 -11.38 0.34 -6.16
C CYS A 208 -11.14 -1.17 -6.29
N ARG A 209 -11.56 -1.81 -7.38
CA ARG A 209 -11.19 -3.20 -7.72
C ARG A 209 -9.83 -3.32 -8.40
N HIS A 210 -9.37 -2.24 -9.02
CA HIS A 210 -8.14 -2.21 -9.82
C HIS A 210 -7.06 -1.31 -9.20
N TRP A 211 -7.47 -0.40 -8.31
CA TRP A 211 -6.58 0.58 -7.70
C TRP A 211 -6.92 0.80 -6.24
N VAL A 212 -5.89 0.83 -5.40
CA VAL A 212 -5.98 1.28 -4.00
C VAL A 212 -5.28 2.62 -3.86
N MET A 213 -5.59 3.38 -2.81
CA MET A 213 -4.86 4.59 -2.48
C MET A 213 -3.69 4.23 -1.55
N GLY A 214 -2.47 4.30 -2.07
CA GLY A 214 -1.25 4.20 -1.26
C GLY A 214 -1.06 5.50 -0.48
N LEU A 215 -1.29 5.46 0.83
CA LEU A 215 -1.27 6.63 1.70
C LEU A 215 0.06 6.76 2.44
N ARG A 216 0.57 7.98 2.52
CA ARG A 216 1.72 8.36 3.33
C ARG A 216 1.35 9.55 4.20
N GLU A 217 1.80 9.51 5.45
CA GLU A 217 1.74 10.68 6.32
C GLU A 217 2.85 11.64 5.92
N THR A 218 2.52 12.93 5.85
CA THR A 218 3.47 13.99 5.55
C THR A 218 3.13 15.18 6.42
N VAL A 219 4.16 15.79 6.99
CA VAL A 219 4.02 16.99 7.80
C VAL A 219 4.20 18.20 6.89
N ASP A 220 3.25 19.13 6.94
CA ASP A 220 3.36 20.38 6.19
C ASP A 220 4.30 21.39 6.88
N SER A 221 4.54 22.52 6.24
CA SER A 221 5.39 23.59 6.79
C SER A 221 4.89 24.17 8.13
N ASN A 222 3.63 23.92 8.48
CA ASN A 222 2.99 24.40 9.71
C ASN A 222 3.01 23.32 10.81
N GLY A 223 3.68 22.18 10.59
CA GLY A 223 3.74 21.08 11.55
C GLY A 223 2.47 20.23 11.60
N THR A 224 1.52 20.44 10.68
CA THR A 224 0.28 19.64 10.64
C THR A 224 0.52 18.40 9.79
N SER A 225 0.20 17.23 10.34
CA SER A 225 0.28 15.96 9.61
C SER A 225 -0.95 15.78 8.70
N HIS A 226 -0.71 15.42 7.45
CA HIS A 226 -1.75 15.13 6.47
C HIS A 226 -1.45 13.83 5.72
N LEU A 227 -2.50 13.13 5.30
CA LEU A 227 -2.38 11.95 4.45
C LEU A 227 -2.33 12.33 2.97
N VAL A 228 -1.20 12.07 2.33
CA VAL A 228 -1.04 12.15 0.88
C VAL A 228 -1.28 10.78 0.28
N GLY A 229 -2.14 10.69 -0.73
CA GLY A 229 -2.50 9.44 -1.39
C GLY A 229 -2.06 9.44 -2.85
N ARG A 230 -1.55 8.30 -3.31
CA ARG A 230 -1.32 8.03 -4.74
C ARG A 230 -2.03 6.75 -5.16
N PRO A 231 -2.55 6.65 -6.39
CA PRO A 231 -3.07 5.39 -6.91
C PRO A 231 -1.97 4.33 -6.91
N VAL A 232 -2.33 3.12 -6.51
CA VAL A 232 -1.47 1.95 -6.53
C VAL A 232 -2.24 0.82 -7.19
N ALA A 233 -1.69 0.28 -8.27
CA ALA A 233 -2.32 -0.81 -9.01
C ALA A 233 -2.50 -2.03 -8.11
N ALA A 234 -3.68 -2.64 -8.22
CA ALA A 234 -4.00 -3.95 -7.67
C ALA A 234 -3.13 -5.04 -8.30
N ASP A 235 -3.13 -6.22 -7.68
CA ASP A 235 -2.55 -7.40 -8.31
C ASP A 235 -3.43 -7.78 -9.52
N PRO A 236 -2.88 -7.82 -10.75
CA PRO A 236 -3.70 -8.08 -11.91
C PRO A 236 -4.14 -9.55 -11.91
N VAL A 237 -5.36 -9.80 -12.41
CA VAL A 237 -5.93 -11.16 -12.53
C VAL A 237 -5.10 -12.03 -13.49
N SER A 238 -4.40 -11.40 -14.43
CA SER A 238 -3.55 -12.05 -15.42
C SER A 238 -2.27 -11.24 -15.62
N GLU A 239 -1.23 -11.89 -16.13
CA GLU A 239 0.00 -11.19 -16.48
C GLU A 239 -0.29 -10.12 -17.53
N LEU A 240 0.11 -8.88 -17.23
CA LEU A 240 -0.09 -7.75 -18.13
C LEU A 240 0.93 -7.86 -19.28
N PRO A 241 0.48 -7.77 -20.55
CA PRO A 241 1.39 -7.81 -21.68
C PRO A 241 2.26 -6.54 -21.71
N ASP A 242 3.48 -6.67 -22.23
CA ASP A 242 4.35 -5.51 -22.44
C ASP A 242 3.85 -4.67 -23.62
N LEU A 243 3.85 -3.35 -23.43
CA LEU A 243 3.60 -2.39 -24.49
C LEU A 243 4.93 -1.88 -25.03
N ALA A 244 5.36 -2.43 -26.16
CA ALA A 244 6.61 -2.08 -26.81
C ALA A 244 6.55 -0.66 -27.43
N ASN A 245 7.65 0.07 -27.31
CA ASN A 245 7.85 1.33 -28.03
C ASN A 245 7.94 1.09 -29.55
N GLY A 246 7.50 2.07 -30.33
CA GLY A 246 7.59 2.06 -31.79
C GLY A 246 6.41 1.43 -32.53
N LEU A 247 5.43 0.86 -31.80
CA LEU A 247 4.15 0.45 -32.39
C LEU A 247 3.32 1.67 -32.79
N GLN A 248 2.60 1.60 -33.92
CA GLN A 248 1.73 2.69 -34.40
C GLN A 248 0.45 2.14 -35.06
N GLY A 249 -0.59 2.97 -35.15
CA GLY A 249 -1.81 2.67 -35.88
C GLY A 249 -2.50 1.38 -35.39
N VAL A 250 -2.76 0.44 -36.31
CA VAL A 250 -3.51 -0.79 -36.01
C VAL A 250 -2.76 -1.72 -35.06
N GLU A 251 -1.43 -1.80 -35.17
CA GLU A 251 -0.62 -2.65 -34.29
C GLU A 251 -0.66 -2.16 -32.85
N LEU A 252 -0.50 -0.85 -32.67
CA LEU A 252 -0.64 -0.20 -31.36
C LEU A 252 -2.05 -0.40 -30.80
N ALA A 253 -3.10 -0.15 -31.60
CA ALA A 253 -4.49 -0.33 -31.18
C ALA A 253 -4.76 -1.75 -30.65
N ASN A 254 -4.24 -2.77 -31.34
CA ASN A 254 -4.37 -4.16 -30.90
C ASN A 254 -3.61 -4.45 -29.60
N ALA A 255 -2.39 -3.90 -29.45
CA ALA A 255 -1.60 -4.05 -28.23
C ALA A 255 -2.30 -3.40 -27.03
N LEU A 256 -2.84 -2.18 -27.18
CA LEU A 256 -3.60 -1.50 -26.14
C LEU A 256 -4.85 -2.28 -25.73
N HIS A 257 -5.59 -2.81 -26.71
CA HIS A 257 -6.79 -3.59 -26.42
C HIS A 257 -6.47 -4.91 -25.70
N ASN A 258 -5.35 -5.56 -26.05
CA ASN A 258 -4.88 -6.74 -25.33
C ASN A 258 -4.45 -6.41 -23.89
N PHE A 259 -3.79 -5.27 -23.69
CA PHE A 259 -3.44 -4.77 -22.35
C PHE A 259 -4.69 -4.52 -21.51
N ASP A 260 -5.65 -3.78 -22.02
CA ASP A 260 -6.93 -3.48 -21.34
C ASP A 260 -7.68 -4.76 -20.96
N ARG A 261 -7.73 -5.73 -21.88
CA ARG A 261 -8.35 -7.04 -21.61
C ARG A 261 -7.64 -7.78 -20.49
N ALA A 262 -6.30 -7.77 -20.46
CA ALA A 262 -5.52 -8.43 -19.41
C ALA A 262 -5.65 -7.72 -18.05
N ALA A 263 -5.77 -6.39 -18.05
CA ALA A 263 -6.01 -5.59 -16.85
C ALA A 263 -7.45 -5.70 -16.31
N GLY A 264 -8.39 -6.11 -17.16
CA GLY A 264 -9.78 -6.36 -16.80
C GLY A 264 -10.71 -5.16 -16.93
N TYR A 265 -10.25 -4.04 -17.50
CA TYR A 265 -11.07 -2.85 -17.73
C TYR A 265 -10.58 -2.05 -18.95
N GLY A 266 -11.47 -1.29 -19.58
CA GLY A 266 -11.12 -0.47 -20.75
C GLY A 266 -10.27 0.73 -20.36
N PHE A 267 -9.36 1.14 -21.26
CA PHE A 267 -8.46 2.27 -21.06
C PHE A 267 -7.47 2.10 -19.89
N ALA A 268 -7.17 0.86 -19.52
CA ALA A 268 -6.27 0.53 -18.42
C ALA A 268 -4.83 0.98 -18.68
N TRP A 269 -4.35 0.83 -19.91
CA TRP A 269 -2.99 1.25 -20.29
C TRP A 269 -2.71 2.70 -19.92
N TYR A 270 -3.71 3.59 -20.01
CA TYR A 270 -3.59 5.00 -19.66
C TYR A 270 -3.33 5.20 -18.16
N PHE A 271 -4.11 4.55 -17.30
CA PHE A 271 -3.90 4.63 -15.85
C PHE A 271 -2.59 3.96 -15.42
N HIS A 272 -2.21 2.87 -16.06
CA HIS A 272 -0.92 2.23 -15.84
C HIS A 272 0.25 3.10 -16.30
N MET A 273 0.12 3.85 -17.39
CA MET A 273 1.12 4.83 -17.83
C MET A 273 1.32 5.94 -16.80
N LEU A 274 0.24 6.39 -16.16
CA LEU A 274 0.30 7.47 -15.18
C LEU A 274 0.86 7.04 -13.83
N ALA A 275 0.54 5.84 -13.35
CA ALA A 275 0.78 5.44 -11.96
C ALA A 275 1.80 4.30 -11.80
N THR A 276 2.29 3.71 -12.89
CA THR A 276 3.23 2.57 -12.86
C THR A 276 4.33 2.74 -13.90
N THR A 277 5.37 1.91 -13.81
CA THR A 277 6.43 1.82 -14.83
C THR A 277 6.11 0.81 -15.94
N ARG A 278 4.91 0.21 -15.94
CA ARG A 278 4.53 -0.86 -16.89
C ARG A 278 4.24 -0.35 -18.29
N VAL A 279 3.78 0.89 -18.42
CA VAL A 279 3.45 1.50 -19.71
C VAL A 279 4.29 2.76 -19.87
N PRO A 280 5.19 2.83 -20.86
CA PRO A 280 5.99 4.02 -21.11
C PRO A 280 5.12 5.24 -21.46
N PHE A 281 5.56 6.43 -21.06
CA PHE A 281 4.85 7.69 -21.36
C PHE A 281 4.78 7.97 -22.87
N GLU A 282 5.75 7.47 -23.64
CA GLU A 282 5.83 7.56 -25.10
C GLU A 282 4.66 6.86 -25.80
N ILE A 283 4.05 5.86 -25.16
CA ILE A 283 2.83 5.22 -25.67
C ILE A 283 1.70 6.25 -25.72
N GLY A 284 1.51 7.05 -24.66
CA GLY A 284 0.50 8.11 -24.64
C GLY A 284 0.73 9.17 -25.72
N GLU A 285 1.98 9.59 -25.95
CA GLU A 285 2.32 10.51 -27.04
C GLU A 285 1.98 9.92 -28.41
N THR A 286 2.30 8.64 -28.61
CA THR A 286 2.09 7.96 -29.88
C THR A 286 0.60 7.84 -30.18
N VAL A 287 -0.21 7.46 -29.19
CA VAL A 287 -1.66 7.40 -29.32
C VAL A 287 -2.26 8.79 -29.59
N PHE A 288 -1.76 9.83 -28.92
CA PHE A 288 -2.19 11.20 -29.19
C PHE A 288 -1.86 11.63 -30.63
N GLY A 289 -0.67 11.29 -31.12
CA GLY A 289 -0.25 11.53 -32.51
C GLY A 289 -1.10 10.79 -33.55
N ASP A 290 -1.45 9.52 -33.27
CA ASP A 290 -2.37 8.73 -34.09
C ASP A 290 -3.75 9.40 -34.17
N LEU A 291 -4.31 9.83 -33.03
CA LEU A 291 -5.59 10.53 -33.00
C LEU A 291 -5.56 11.85 -33.79
N ALA A 292 -4.47 12.60 -33.71
CA ALA A 292 -4.27 13.83 -34.48
C ALA A 292 -4.13 13.54 -36.00
N SER A 293 -3.63 12.36 -36.36
CA SER A 293 -3.49 11.87 -37.73
C SER A 293 -4.77 11.23 -38.30
N GLY A 294 -5.86 11.22 -37.53
CA GLY A 294 -7.18 10.76 -37.97
C GLY A 294 -7.49 9.29 -37.68
N PHE A 295 -6.66 8.58 -36.92
CA PHE A 295 -6.99 7.22 -36.46
C PHE A 295 -8.13 7.24 -35.43
N THR A 296 -9.07 6.30 -35.54
CA THR A 296 -10.31 6.24 -34.75
C THR A 296 -10.50 4.91 -34.02
N TYR A 297 -9.46 4.42 -33.34
CA TYR A 297 -9.53 3.16 -32.58
C TYR A 297 -9.87 3.33 -31.09
N LEU A 298 -9.81 4.54 -30.55
CA LEU A 298 -10.25 4.82 -29.18
C LEU A 298 -11.71 5.30 -29.15
N PRO A 299 -12.51 4.87 -28.15
CA PRO A 299 -13.79 5.50 -27.84
C PRO A 299 -13.64 7.02 -27.66
N GLN A 300 -14.65 7.78 -28.07
CA GLN A 300 -14.59 9.25 -28.05
C GLN A 300 -14.32 9.83 -26.64
N ARG A 301 -14.85 9.17 -25.60
CA ARG A 301 -14.63 9.52 -24.20
C ARG A 301 -13.17 9.34 -23.76
N ASP A 302 -12.52 8.28 -24.22
CA ASP A 302 -11.11 7.98 -23.94
C ASP A 302 -10.20 8.96 -24.67
N ALA A 303 -10.51 9.23 -25.93
CA ALA A 303 -9.82 10.25 -26.71
C ALA A 303 -9.94 11.66 -26.08
N HIS A 304 -11.07 11.99 -25.46
CA HIS A 304 -11.25 13.25 -24.74
C HIS A 304 -10.33 13.34 -23.51
N VAL A 305 -10.29 12.29 -22.68
CA VAL A 305 -9.39 12.21 -21.52
C VAL A 305 -7.93 12.31 -21.94
N LEU A 306 -7.52 11.57 -22.98
CA LEU A 306 -6.15 11.61 -23.49
C LEU A 306 -5.75 13.00 -24.01
N ARG A 307 -6.65 13.71 -24.70
CA ARG A 307 -6.40 15.09 -25.15
C ARG A 307 -6.24 16.05 -23.97
N ALA A 308 -7.12 15.97 -22.98
CA ALA A 308 -7.02 16.78 -21.76
C ALA A 308 -5.71 16.50 -21.00
N TRP A 309 -5.22 15.26 -21.02
CA TRP A 309 -3.90 14.89 -20.53
C TRP A 309 -2.75 15.52 -21.33
N ALA A 310 -2.82 15.47 -22.66
CA ALA A 310 -1.80 16.07 -23.52
C ALA A 310 -1.69 17.59 -23.28
N ASP A 311 -2.83 18.28 -23.13
CA ASP A 311 -2.91 19.72 -22.91
C ASP A 311 -2.38 20.15 -21.52
N ALA A 312 -2.65 19.35 -20.49
CA ALA A 312 -2.20 19.62 -19.14
C ALA A 312 -1.70 18.33 -18.50
N ARG A 313 -0.39 18.16 -18.31
CA ARG A 313 0.17 16.93 -17.73
C ARG A 313 -0.09 16.83 -16.23
N TYR A 314 -0.12 15.59 -15.72
CA TYR A 314 -0.10 15.37 -14.28
C TYR A 314 1.20 15.97 -13.73
N ARG A 315 1.09 16.74 -12.63
CA ARG A 315 2.26 17.23 -11.93
C ARG A 315 2.92 16.04 -11.20
N PRO A 316 4.26 15.93 -11.23
CA PRO A 316 4.99 14.86 -10.54
C PRO A 316 4.82 14.90 -9.03
#